data_AF-A0A2D7F1R5-F1
#
_entry.id   AF-A0A2D7F1R5-F1
#
_cell.length_a   1.000
_cell.length_b   1.000
_cell.length_c   1.000
_cell.angle_alpha   90.00
_cell.angle_beta   90.00
_cell.angle_gamma   90.00
#
_symmetry.space_group_name_H-M   'P 1'
#
loop_
_entity.id
_entity.type
_entity.pdbx_description
1 polymer ?
#
loop_
_entity_poly.entity_id
_entity_poly.type
_entity_poly.pdbx_seq_one_letter_code
_entity_poly.pdbx_strand_id
1 'polypeptide(L)'
;MNAQMTADRVAISVSALCAIHCLFTPAFLILTSGFLSLSIDNELIHLYVLLVAIPVSLLALLLGQRNHKTFLIFIMGLSGLLVLSTAYLLGENILGEYGEKAFTVLGSILVAYAHMRNYRTCRRINCDCHDEEKT
;
A
#
# COMPACT_ATOMS: atom_id res chain seq x y z
N MET A 1 -12.57 -11.94 -14.73
CA MET A 1 -11.16 -12.26 -14.35
C MET A 1 -10.90 -11.77 -12.93
N ASN A 2 -11.01 -12.67 -11.94
CA ASN A 2 -10.87 -12.41 -10.50
C ASN A 2 -9.54 -11.74 -10.08
N ALA A 3 -8.57 -11.63 -11.01
CA ALA A 3 -7.28 -10.99 -10.81
C ALA A 3 -7.37 -9.56 -10.23
N GLN A 4 -8.37 -8.75 -10.60
CA GLN A 4 -8.51 -7.40 -10.04
C GLN A 4 -8.86 -7.43 -8.55
N MET A 5 -9.80 -8.30 -8.14
CA MET A 5 -10.17 -8.46 -6.73
C MET A 5 -9.02 -9.02 -5.91
N THR A 6 -8.29 -10.00 -6.45
CA THR A 6 -7.10 -10.57 -5.80
C THR A 6 -6.00 -9.52 -5.65
N ALA A 7 -5.72 -8.74 -6.70
CA ALA A 7 -4.73 -7.67 -6.65
C ALA A 7 -5.10 -6.56 -5.66
N ASP A 8 -6.36 -6.11 -5.64
CA ASP A 8 -6.84 -5.13 -4.64
C ASP A 8 -6.70 -5.69 -3.21
N ARG A 9 -7.00 -6.97 -2.99
CA ARG A 9 -6.86 -7.62 -1.67
C ARG A 9 -5.40 -7.73 -1.23
N VAL A 10 -4.51 -8.08 -2.15
CA VAL A 10 -3.06 -8.11 -1.88
C VAL A 10 -2.55 -6.71 -1.57
N ALA A 11 -2.91 -5.70 -2.38
CA ALA A 11 -2.51 -4.31 -2.16
C ALA A 11 -2.96 -3.77 -0.80
N ILE A 12 -4.21 -4.05 -0.38
CA ILE A 12 -4.72 -3.70 0.94
C ILE A 12 -3.90 -4.38 2.04
N SER A 13 -3.63 -5.68 1.91
CA SER A 13 -2.91 -6.47 2.91
C SER A 13 -1.47 -5.99 3.08
N VAL A 14 -0.78 -5.73 1.96
CA VAL A 14 0.59 -5.18 1.95
C VAL A 14 0.62 -3.79 2.57
N SER A 15 -0.32 -2.91 2.23
CA SER A 15 -0.40 -1.56 2.80
C SER A 15 -0.67 -1.58 4.31
N ALA A 16 -1.56 -2.47 4.78
CA ALA A 16 -1.87 -2.61 6.20
C ALA A 16 -0.68 -3.18 6.98
N LEU A 17 0.00 -4.21 6.43
CA LEU A 17 1.21 -4.78 7.03
C LEU A 17 2.33 -3.73 7.12
N CYS A 18 2.50 -2.91 6.09
CA CYS A 18 3.45 -1.80 6.08
C CYS A 18 3.13 -0.80 7.20
N ALA A 19 1.88 -0.35 7.31
CA ALA A 19 1.47 0.58 8.36
C ALA A 19 1.65 0.02 9.78
N ILE A 20 1.29 -1.26 10.00
CA ILE A 20 1.47 -1.94 11.30
C ILE A 20 2.97 -2.08 11.62
N HIS A 21 3.77 -2.51 10.66
CA HIS A 21 5.22 -2.62 10.85
C HIS A 21 5.82 -1.25 11.23
N CYS A 22 5.56 -0.18 10.47
CA CYS A 22 6.09 1.15 10.78
C CYS A 22 5.72 1.66 12.17
N LEU A 23 4.52 1.32 12.67
CA LEU A 23 4.05 1.75 13.99
C LEU A 23 4.61 0.90 15.13
N PHE A 24 4.72 -0.42 14.95
CA PHE A 24 5.06 -1.37 16.01
C PHE A 24 6.55 -1.76 16.04
N THR A 25 7.27 -1.70 14.93
CA THR A 25 8.72 -1.95 14.88
C THR A 25 9.52 -1.08 15.87
N PRO A 26 9.30 0.25 15.98
CA PRO A 26 10.03 1.04 16.98
C PRO A 26 9.72 0.62 18.43
N ALA A 27 8.46 0.27 18.73
CA ALA A 27 8.09 -0.23 20.06
C ALA A 27 8.76 -1.59 20.36
N PHE A 28 8.76 -2.50 19.37
CA PHE A 28 9.36 -3.81 19.50
C PHE A 28 10.88 -3.72 19.69
N LEU A 29 11.58 -2.88 18.91
CA LEU A 29 13.02 -2.66 19.05
C LEU A 29 13.40 -2.15 20.44
N ILE A 30 12.63 -1.22 21.02
CA ILE A 30 12.87 -0.76 22.40
C ILE A 30 12.75 -1.92 23.40
N LEU A 31 11.71 -2.76 23.25
CA LEU A 31 11.44 -3.92 24.12
C LEU A 31 12.48 -5.05 23.99
N THR A 32 12.96 -5.33 22.77
CA THR A 32 13.93 -6.42 22.50
C THR A 32 15.40 -6.01 22.46
N SER A 33 15.71 -4.71 22.59
CA SER A 33 17.08 -4.17 22.61
C SER A 33 18.02 -4.83 23.64
N GLY A 34 17.48 -5.60 24.60
CA GLY A 34 18.26 -6.40 25.56
C GLY A 34 18.65 -7.82 25.11
N PHE A 35 18.11 -8.39 24.03
CA PHE A 35 18.28 -9.83 23.75
C PHE A 35 18.62 -10.25 22.32
N LEU A 36 18.41 -9.45 21.29
CA LEU A 36 18.74 -9.89 19.92
C LEU A 36 18.89 -8.72 18.96
N SER A 37 20.13 -8.28 18.71
CA SER A 37 20.43 -7.34 17.63
C SER A 37 20.47 -8.09 16.29
N LEU A 38 19.31 -8.57 15.84
CA LEU A 38 19.09 -8.84 14.42
C LEU A 38 18.56 -7.53 13.81
N SER A 39 19.45 -6.56 13.62
CA SER A 39 19.17 -5.39 12.77
C SER A 39 19.05 -5.88 11.33
N ILE A 40 17.88 -6.38 10.96
CA ILE A 40 17.47 -6.37 9.56
C ILE A 40 17.34 -4.89 9.21
N ASP A 41 18.10 -4.41 8.22
CA ASP A 41 18.03 -3.02 7.77
C ASP A 41 16.59 -2.68 7.38
N ASN A 42 15.92 -1.88 8.22
CA ASN A 42 14.55 -1.41 7.99
C ASN A 42 14.41 -0.73 6.62
N GLU A 43 15.50 -0.12 6.14
CA GLU A 43 15.61 0.53 4.84
C GLU A 43 15.42 -0.45 3.67
N LEU A 44 15.98 -1.66 3.75
CA LEU A 44 15.83 -2.70 2.72
C LEU A 44 14.40 -3.23 2.69
N ILE A 45 13.77 -3.43 3.85
CA ILE A 45 12.37 -3.88 3.93
C ILE A 45 11.45 -2.83 3.30
N HIS A 46 11.64 -1.55 3.65
CA HIS A 46 10.87 -0.44 3.07
C HIS A 46 11.02 -0.38 1.54
N LEU A 47 12.24 -0.54 1.03
CA LEU A 47 12.50 -0.58 -0.42
C LEU A 47 11.79 -1.75 -1.10
N TYR A 48 11.88 -2.98 -0.56
CA TYR A 48 11.22 -4.15 -1.14
C TYR A 48 9.70 -4.01 -1.14
N VAL A 49 9.12 -3.53 -0.04
CA VAL A 49 7.68 -3.29 0.06
C VAL A 49 7.25 -2.23 -0.96
N LEU A 50 8.00 -1.14 -1.12
CA LEU A 50 7.71 -0.10 -2.10
C LEU A 50 7.79 -0.64 -3.54
N LEU A 51 8.82 -1.45 -3.83
CA LEU A 51 9.06 -2.05 -5.14
C LEU A 51 7.96 -3.04 -5.55
N VAL A 52 7.32 -3.71 -4.60
CA VAL A 52 6.15 -4.57 -4.84
C VAL A 52 4.84 -3.77 -4.84
N ALA A 53 4.68 -2.83 -3.91
CA ALA A 53 3.45 -2.06 -3.73
C ALA A 53 3.15 -1.18 -4.94
N ILE A 54 4.16 -0.51 -5.52
CA ILE A 54 3.99 0.38 -6.68
C ILE A 54 3.37 -0.37 -7.88
N PRO A 55 3.97 -1.45 -8.43
CA PRO A 55 3.44 -2.13 -9.60
C PRO A 55 2.08 -2.79 -9.32
N VAL A 56 1.90 -3.41 -8.16
CA VAL A 56 0.61 -4.04 -7.80
C VAL A 56 -0.50 -3.00 -7.68
N SER A 57 -0.23 -1.88 -7.01
CA SER A 57 -1.21 -0.81 -6.82
C SER A 57 -1.57 -0.14 -8.14
N LEU A 58 -0.57 0.18 -8.97
CA LEU A 58 -0.79 0.76 -10.30
C LEU A 58 -1.64 -0.15 -11.20
N LEU A 59 -1.31 -1.44 -11.26
CA LEU A 59 -2.09 -2.40 -12.04
C LEU A 59 -3.55 -2.44 -11.57
N ALA A 60 -3.79 -2.63 -10.28
CA ALA A 60 -5.15 -2.74 -9.75
C ALA A 60 -5.97 -1.44 -9.95
N LEU A 61 -5.35 -0.26 -9.79
CA LEU A 61 -6.00 1.04 -10.03
C LEU A 61 -6.25 1.30 -11.52
N LEU A 62 -5.32 0.92 -12.41
CA LEU A 62 -5.49 1.06 -13.86
C LEU A 62 -6.60 0.15 -14.39
N LEU A 63 -6.66 -1.11 -13.93
CA LEU A 63 -7.77 -2.01 -14.26
C LEU A 63 -9.10 -1.45 -13.76
N GLY A 64 -9.15 -0.96 -12.51
CA GLY A 64 -10.33 -0.33 -11.94
C GLY A 64 -10.80 0.90 -12.73
N GLN A 65 -9.88 1.78 -13.11
CA GLN A 65 -10.20 2.95 -13.93
C GLN A 65 -10.77 2.55 -15.28
N ARG A 66 -10.14 1.58 -15.97
CA ARG A 66 -10.59 1.11 -17.29
C ARG A 66 -11.98 0.47 -17.22
N ASN A 67 -12.23 -0.38 -16.22
CA ASN A 67 -13.48 -1.14 -16.12
C ASN A 67 -14.64 -0.32 -15.55
N HIS A 68 -14.37 0.68 -14.70
CA HIS A 68 -15.42 1.36 -13.91
C HIS A 68 -15.41 2.88 -14.04
N LYS A 69 -14.53 3.46 -14.87
CA LYS A 69 -14.35 4.93 -15.03
C LYS A 69 -14.13 5.67 -13.70
N THR A 70 -13.50 5.01 -12.73
CA THR A 70 -13.26 5.51 -11.37
C THR A 70 -12.02 6.41 -11.29
N PHE A 71 -11.94 7.43 -12.14
CA PHE A 71 -10.76 8.31 -12.25
C PHE A 71 -10.38 8.97 -10.91
N LEU A 72 -11.35 9.39 -10.09
CA LEU A 72 -11.09 9.96 -8.76
C LEU A 72 -10.39 8.97 -7.82
N ILE A 73 -10.73 7.68 -7.90
CA ILE A 73 -10.11 6.63 -7.08
C ILE A 73 -8.67 6.41 -7.53
N PHE A 74 -8.42 6.43 -8.85
CA PHE A 74 -7.08 6.34 -9.42
C PHE A 74 -6.17 7.48 -8.94
N ILE A 75 -6.64 8.73 -9.02
CA ILE A 75 -5.84 9.89 -8.58
C ILE A 75 -5.55 9.84 -7.08
N MET A 76 -6.50 9.40 -6.25
CA MET A 76 -6.30 9.25 -4.82
C MET A 76 -5.30 8.14 -4.47
N GLY A 77 -5.31 7.03 -5.20
CA GLY A 77 -4.31 5.97 -5.03
C GLY A 77 -2.92 6.42 -5.50
N LEU A 78 -2.85 7.16 -6.61
CA LEU A 78 -1.61 7.72 -7.13
C LEU A 78 -1.00 8.75 -6.18
N SER A 79 -1.81 9.63 -5.57
CA SER A 79 -1.31 10.57 -4.57
C SER A 79 -0.77 9.86 -3.33
N GLY A 80 -1.42 8.79 -2.86
CA GLY A 80 -0.91 7.95 -1.78
C GLY A 80 0.45 7.31 -2.10
N LEU A 81 0.63 6.79 -3.33
CA LEU A 81 1.90 6.23 -3.81
C LEU A 81 3.00 7.30 -3.89
N LEU A 82 2.67 8.51 -4.33
CA LEU A 82 3.62 9.61 -4.37
C LEU A 82 4.08 9.99 -2.95
N VAL A 83 3.16 10.10 -2.00
CA VAL A 83 3.49 10.38 -0.60
C VAL A 83 4.43 9.32 -0.03
N LEU A 84 4.13 8.03 -0.26
CA LEU A 84 5.00 6.90 0.12
C LEU A 84 6.38 6.98 -0.53
N SER A 85 6.45 7.30 -1.82
CA SER A 85 7.71 7.42 -2.55
C SER A 85 8.54 8.60 -2.03
N THR A 86 7.90 9.73 -1.72
CA THR A 86 8.58 10.88 -1.12
C THR A 86 9.08 10.59 0.29
N ALA A 87 8.33 9.82 1.08
CA ALA A 87 8.77 9.42 2.42
C ALA A 87 10.10 8.65 2.36
N TYR A 88 10.19 7.69 1.43
CA TYR A 88 11.40 6.91 1.18
C TYR A 88 12.54 7.75 0.61
N LEU A 89 12.29 8.59 -0.41
CA LEU A 89 13.33 9.37 -1.08
C LEU A 89 13.94 10.46 -0.20
N LEU A 90 13.14 11.11 0.64
CA LEU A 90 13.64 12.14 1.56
C LEU A 90 14.29 11.49 2.80
N GLY A 91 13.71 10.38 3.27
CA GLY A 91 14.18 9.62 4.42
C GLY A 91 14.34 10.43 5.70
N GLU A 92 14.95 9.80 6.70
CA GLU A 92 15.24 10.42 7.99
C GLU A 92 16.11 11.68 7.88
N ASN A 93 17.07 11.71 6.95
CA ASN A 93 18.01 12.83 6.81
C ASN A 93 17.34 14.18 6.54
N ILE A 94 16.19 14.20 5.88
CA ILE A 94 15.47 15.44 5.55
C ILE A 94 14.18 15.58 6.36
N LEU A 95 13.41 14.50 6.53
CA LEU A 95 12.11 14.54 7.22
C LEU A 95 12.24 14.36 8.75
N GLY A 96 13.38 13.87 9.22
CA GLY A 96 13.56 13.38 10.58
C GLY A 96 12.79 12.09 10.83
N GLU A 97 13.12 11.40 11.93
CA GLU A 97 12.56 10.08 12.28
C GLU A 97 11.02 10.10 12.35
N TYR A 98 10.45 11.16 12.93
CA TYR A 98 9.00 11.30 13.06
C TYR A 98 8.32 11.67 11.74
N GLY A 99 8.97 12.48 10.90
CA GLY A 99 8.41 12.91 9.62
C GLY A 99 8.33 11.76 8.62
N GLU A 100 9.39 10.95 8.52
CA GLU A 100 9.40 9.76 7.67
C GLU A 100 8.25 8.79 8.06
N LYS A 101 8.10 8.52 9.36
CA LYS A 101 7.02 7.65 9.87
C LYS A 101 5.63 8.23 9.57
N ALA A 102 5.43 9.52 9.82
CA ALA A 102 4.15 10.17 9.58
C ALA A 102 3.74 10.11 8.10
N PHE A 103 4.67 10.44 7.19
CA PHE A 103 4.40 10.40 5.74
C PHE A 103 4.15 8.97 5.26
N THR A 104 4.92 7.99 5.75
CA THR A 104 4.73 6.57 5.39
C THR A 104 3.35 6.05 5.83
N VAL A 105 2.92 6.38 7.04
CA VAL A 105 1.58 6.01 7.55
C VAL A 105 0.49 6.70 6.74
N LEU A 106 0.62 8.00 6.47
CA LEU A 106 -0.37 8.76 5.68
C LEU A 106 -0.49 8.21 4.26
N GLY A 107 0.63 7.97 3.58
CA GLY A 107 0.66 7.38 2.25
C GLY A 107 0.00 5.99 2.23
N SER A 108 0.32 5.14 3.20
CA SER A 108 -0.24 3.79 3.33
C SER A 108 -1.77 3.81 3.52
N ILE A 109 -2.29 4.72 4.35
CA ILE A 109 -3.73 4.88 4.57
C ILE A 109 -4.43 5.33 3.27
N LEU A 110 -3.84 6.29 2.55
CA LEU A 110 -4.40 6.78 1.27
C LEU A 110 -4.48 5.66 0.23
N VAL A 111 -3.39 4.90 0.05
CA VAL A 111 -3.34 3.77 -0.89
C VAL A 111 -4.37 2.70 -0.50
N ALA A 112 -4.40 2.28 0.77
CA ALA A 112 -5.34 1.28 1.25
C ALA A 112 -6.81 1.73 1.05
N TYR A 113 -7.10 3.00 1.33
CA TYR A 113 -8.44 3.56 1.14
C TYR A 113 -8.83 3.63 -0.34
N ALA A 114 -7.89 3.92 -1.24
CA ALA A 114 -8.12 3.89 -2.68
C ALA A 114 -8.49 2.48 -3.17
N HIS A 115 -7.72 1.46 -2.78
CA HIS A 115 -8.03 0.07 -3.13
C HIS A 115 -9.35 -0.40 -2.52
N MET A 116 -9.66 -0.02 -1.28
CA MET A 116 -10.97 -0.32 -0.66
C MET A 116 -12.13 0.28 -1.46
N ARG A 117 -11.99 1.53 -1.93
CA ARG A 117 -12.98 2.19 -2.78
C ARG A 117 -13.06 1.55 -4.17
N ASN A 118 -11.93 1.17 -4.75
CA ASN A 118 -11.86 0.47 -6.04
C ASN A 118 -12.59 -0.87 -5.97
N TYR A 119 -12.28 -1.69 -4.97
CA TYR A 119 -12.91 -2.98 -4.69
C TYR A 119 -14.42 -2.85 -4.46
N ARG A 120 -14.86 -1.90 -3.63
CA ARG A 120 -16.29 -1.65 -3.38
C ARG A 120 -17.05 -1.18 -4.62
N THR A 121 -16.38 -0.48 -5.53
CA THR A 121 -16.99 -0.02 -6.78
C THR A 121 -17.11 -1.17 -7.76
N CYS A 122 -16.05 -1.99 -7.87
CA CYS A 122 -16.06 -3.22 -8.64
C CYS A 122 -17.23 -4.13 -8.19
N ARG A 123 -17.39 -4.39 -6.89
CA ARG A 123 -18.51 -5.19 -6.36
C ARG A 123 -19.90 -4.61 -6.55
N ARG A 124 -20.03 -3.28 -6.69
CA ARG A 124 -21.35 -2.62 -6.82
C ARG A 124 -21.85 -2.59 -8.26
N ILE A 125 -20.94 -2.61 -9.22
CA ILE A 125 -21.28 -2.60 -10.63
C ILE A 125 -21.37 -4.07 -11.07
N ASN A 126 -22.51 -4.48 -11.63
CA ASN A 126 -22.63 -5.78 -12.33
C ASN A 126 -21.74 -5.73 -13.57
N CYS A 127 -20.45 -6.04 -13.40
CA CYS A 127 -19.48 -6.13 -14.46
C CYS A 127 -19.00 -7.58 -14.62
N ASP A 128 -18.64 -7.95 -15.85
CA ASP A 128 -18.05 -9.24 -16.20
C ASP A 128 -16.65 -9.46 -15.58
N CYS A 129 -16.14 -8.50 -14.80
CA CYS A 129 -14.91 -8.65 -14.03
C CYS A 129 -14.99 -9.80 -13.01
N HIS A 130 -16.20 -10.07 -12.50
CA HIS A 130 -16.50 -11.06 -11.45
C HIS A 130 -16.80 -12.46 -11.97
N ASP A 131 -17.01 -12.61 -13.28
CA ASP A 131 -17.33 -13.90 -13.85
C ASP A 131 -16.03 -14.66 -14.12
N GLU A 132 -15.77 -15.67 -13.28
CA GLU A 132 -15.10 -16.89 -13.70
C GLU A 132 -16.19 -17.88 -14.14
N GLU A 133 -15.98 -18.43 -15.34
CA GLU A 133 -16.64 -19.61 -15.92
C GLU A 133 -17.86 -20.13 -15.14
N LYS A 134 -19.06 -19.81 -15.64
CA LYS A 134 -20.15 -20.80 -15.53
C LYS A 134 -19.72 -22.00 -16.37
N THR A 135 -19.19 -23.01 -15.70
CA THR A 135 -19.15 -24.41 -16.15
C THR A 135 -20.47 -24.83 -16.77
#